data_AF-A0A496U4Y1-F1
#
_entry.id   AF-A0A496U4Y1-F1
#
_cell.length_a   1.000
_cell.length_b   1.000
_cell.length_c   1.000
_cell.angle_alpha   90.00
_cell.angle_beta   90.00
_cell.angle_gamma   90.00
#
_symmetry.space_group_name_H-M   'P 1'
#
loop_
_entity.id
_entity.type
_entity.pdbx_description
1 polymer ?
#
loop_
_entity_poly.entity_id
_entity_poly.type
_entity_poly.pdbx_seq_one_letter_code
_entity_poly.pdbx_strand_id
1 'polypeptide(L)'
;MVSELVEQLKEFRAPETEEPVFKKVYRKEELYSGEYIDLAPDIILEPSYGYNLVSKLDSEWLFQKPRQKGMHTKDDAFLFLKGHRLVIRPQIEDVTTILLHFLEIDIPKDLDGRNVLKD
;
A
#
# COMPACT_ATOMS: atom_id res chain seq x y z
N MET A 1 7.68 1.30 24.50
CA MET A 1 8.53 1.71 23.36
C MET A 1 7.76 1.71 22.03
N VAL A 2 7.43 0.57 21.41
CA VAL A 2 6.73 0.56 20.10
C VAL A 2 5.36 1.26 20.13
N SER A 3 4.52 0.98 21.13
CA SER A 3 3.21 1.64 21.27
C SER A 3 3.33 3.16 21.41
N GLU A 4 4.30 3.63 22.18
CA GLU A 4 4.54 5.06 22.40
C GLU A 4 4.99 5.75 21.10
N LEU A 5 5.90 5.12 20.36
CA LEU A 5 6.35 5.63 19.06
C LEU A 5 5.20 5.70 18.05
N VAL A 6 4.32 4.70 18.02
CA VAL A 6 3.13 4.72 17.15
C VAL A 6 2.24 5.92 17.46
N GLU A 7 1.96 6.22 18.73
CA GLU A 7 1.12 7.36 19.09
C GLU A 7 1.82 8.70 18.76
N GLN A 8 3.11 8.83 19.03
CA GLN A 8 3.88 10.02 18.64
C GLN A 8 3.87 10.24 17.12
N LEU A 9 3.99 9.19 16.33
CA LEU A 9 3.96 9.28 14.86
C LEU A 9 2.57 9.64 14.35
N LYS A 10 1.48 9.16 14.97
CA LYS A 10 0.10 9.57 14.61
C LYS A 10 -0.14 11.06 14.86
N GLU A 11 0.50 11.63 15.87
CA GLU A 11 0.40 13.05 16.21
C GLU A 11 1.43 13.92 15.49
N PHE A 12 2.38 13.33 14.76
CA PHE A 12 3.41 14.09 14.07
C PHE A 12 2.83 15.01 12.99
N ARG A 13 3.12 16.31 13.09
CA ARG A 13 2.67 17.37 12.18
C ARG A 13 3.86 18.08 11.54
N ALA A 14 3.68 18.55 10.31
CA ALA A 14 4.67 19.41 9.67
C ALA A 14 4.60 20.82 10.27
N PRO A 15 5.73 21.42 10.69
CA PRO A 15 5.74 22.68 11.43
C PRO A 15 5.29 23.90 10.60
N GLU A 16 5.34 23.82 9.27
CA GLU A 16 4.92 24.93 8.40
C GLU A 16 3.41 24.96 8.16
N THR A 17 2.74 23.81 8.18
CA THR A 17 1.33 23.66 7.80
C THR A 17 0.43 23.16 8.93
N GLU A 18 1.02 22.63 10.01
CA GLU A 18 0.34 21.90 11.09
C GLU A 18 -0.48 20.69 10.60
N GLU A 19 -0.21 20.21 9.38
CA GLU A 19 -0.89 19.06 8.78
C GLU A 19 -0.22 17.74 9.17
N PRO A 20 -0.99 16.64 9.28
CA PRO A 20 -0.44 15.30 9.54
C PRO A 20 0.50 14.85 8.43
N VAL A 21 1.73 14.51 8.80
CA VAL A 21 2.74 13.97 7.86
C VAL A 21 2.37 12.54 7.44
N PHE A 22 1.81 11.76 8.36
CA PHE A 22 1.36 10.39 8.10
C PHE A 22 -0.16 10.35 8.06
N LYS A 23 -0.71 9.84 6.96
CA LYS A 23 -2.13 9.54 6.82
C LYS A 23 -2.53 8.44 7.78
N LYS A 24 -1.69 7.40 7.88
CA LYS A 24 -1.86 6.27 8.81
C LYS A 24 -0.51 5.72 9.27
N VAL A 25 -0.52 5.19 10.49
CA VAL A 25 0.60 4.48 11.13
C VAL A 25 0.05 3.12 11.54
N TYR A 26 0.53 2.07 10.89
CA TYR A 26 0.04 0.71 11.09
C TYR A 26 1.05 -0.12 11.86
N ARG A 27 0.55 -1.05 12.67
CA ARG A 27 1.31 -2.24 13.05
C ARG A 27 1.27 -3.29 11.95
N LYS A 28 2.28 -4.16 11.90
CA LYS A 28 2.34 -5.22 10.89
C LYS A 28 1.11 -6.12 10.88
N GLU A 29 0.53 -6.41 12.06
CA GLU A 29 -0.65 -7.26 12.19
C GLU A 29 -1.93 -6.63 11.61
N GLU A 30 -1.92 -5.32 11.34
CA GLU A 30 -3.05 -4.62 10.71
C GLU A 30 -3.02 -4.71 9.17
N LEU A 31 -1.85 -4.92 8.58
CA LEU A 31 -1.65 -4.92 7.12
C LEU A 31 -1.27 -6.27 6.54
N TYR A 32 -0.53 -7.07 7.30
CA TYR A 32 0.05 -8.31 6.85
C TYR A 32 -0.49 -9.48 7.68
N SER A 33 -0.50 -10.65 7.05
CA SER A 33 -0.88 -11.91 7.67
C SER A 33 -0.13 -13.06 7.01
N GLY A 34 -0.19 -14.25 7.60
CA GLY A 34 0.46 -15.45 7.08
C GLY A 34 1.79 -15.77 7.75
N GLU A 35 2.44 -16.80 7.25
CA GLU A 35 3.62 -17.43 7.88
C GLU A 35 4.86 -16.53 7.96
N TYR A 36 4.94 -15.51 7.12
CA TYR A 36 6.08 -14.59 7.05
C TYR A 36 5.88 -13.27 7.79
N ILE A 37 4.82 -13.13 8.60
CA ILE A 37 4.52 -11.87 9.30
C ILE A 37 5.68 -11.39 10.19
N ASP A 38 6.47 -12.32 10.73
CA ASP A 38 7.63 -11.99 11.57
C ASP A 38 8.76 -11.30 10.80
N LEU A 39 8.77 -11.38 9.46
CA LEU A 39 9.71 -10.66 8.61
C LEU A 39 9.27 -9.23 8.31
N ALA A 40 8.00 -8.88 8.58
CA ALA A 40 7.50 -7.54 8.32
C ALA A 40 8.03 -6.52 9.36
N PRO A 41 8.24 -5.24 8.97
CA PRO A 41 8.58 -4.19 9.91
C PRO A 41 7.49 -4.00 10.97
N ASP A 42 7.86 -3.77 12.23
CA ASP A 42 6.88 -3.60 13.32
C ASP A 42 5.94 -2.39 13.12
N ILE A 43 6.40 -1.37 12.39
CA ILE A 43 5.65 -0.15 12.10
C ILE A 43 5.75 0.16 10.60
N ILE A 44 4.60 0.44 9.98
CA ILE A 44 4.49 0.84 8.58
C ILE A 44 3.84 2.22 8.51
N LEU A 45 4.47 3.13 7.76
CA LEU A 45 4.06 4.52 7.63
C LEU A 45 3.46 4.76 6.25
N GLU A 46 2.19 5.17 6.21
CA GLU A 46 1.53 5.66 5.01
C GLU A 46 1.59 7.20 5.04
N PRO A 47 2.42 7.85 4.21
CA PRO A 47 2.51 9.31 4.19
C PRO A 47 1.21 9.94 3.70
N SER A 48 0.89 11.12 4.21
CA SER A 48 -0.14 11.98 3.65
C SER A 48 0.24 12.44 2.24
N TYR A 49 -0.77 12.75 1.43
CA TYR A 49 -0.54 13.32 0.10
C TYR A 49 0.36 14.57 0.19
N GLY A 50 1.38 14.63 -0.67
CA GLY A 50 2.38 15.71 -0.68
C GLY A 50 3.63 15.43 0.15
N TYR A 51 3.64 14.39 1.00
CA TYR A 51 4.82 13.94 1.72
C TYR A 51 5.44 12.70 1.06
N ASN A 52 6.77 12.64 1.07
CA ASN A 52 7.53 11.48 0.61
C ASN A 52 8.59 11.12 1.65
N LEU A 53 8.63 9.86 2.07
CA LEU A 53 9.61 9.37 3.02
C LEU A 53 10.88 8.98 2.25
N VAL A 54 12.02 9.49 2.70
CA VAL A 54 13.32 9.22 2.09
C VAL A 54 14.22 8.53 3.11
N SER A 55 15.06 7.60 2.64
CA SER A 55 16.00 6.85 3.49
C SER A 55 17.28 7.63 3.81
N LYS A 56 17.33 8.92 3.48
CA LYS A 56 18.51 9.77 3.67
C LYS A 56 18.55 10.25 5.12
N LEU A 57 19.48 9.71 5.91
CA LEU A 57 19.62 10.00 7.34
C LEU A 57 20.68 11.07 7.65
N ASP A 58 21.56 11.39 6.69
CA ASP A 58 22.66 12.35 6.82
C ASP A 58 22.25 13.78 6.44
N SER A 59 20.99 14.15 6.65
CA SER A 59 20.50 15.49 6.35
C SER A 59 20.41 16.36 7.60
N GLU A 60 20.84 17.62 7.48
CA GLU A 60 20.63 18.64 8.52
C GLU A 60 19.15 19.02 8.72
N TRP A 61 18.29 18.71 7.74
CA TRP A 61 16.90 19.13 7.72
C TRP A 61 15.96 17.94 7.62
N LEU A 62 14.98 17.88 8.52
CA LEU A 62 13.94 16.85 8.55
C LEU A 62 12.95 16.98 7.38
N PHE A 63 12.65 18.20 6.95
CA PHE A 63 11.77 18.49 5.81
C PHE A 63 12.54 19.19 4.70
N GLN A 64 12.35 18.73 3.47
CA GLN A 64 12.98 19.29 2.28
C GLN A 64 11.98 19.29 1.12
N LYS A 65 12.13 20.27 0.23
CA LYS A 65 11.36 20.29 -1.02
C LYS A 65 11.81 19.13 -1.92
N PRO A 66 10.88 18.29 -2.40
CA PRO A 66 11.25 17.15 -3.22
C PRO A 66 11.77 17.62 -4.58
N ARG A 67 12.79 16.93 -5.11
CA ARG A 67 13.27 17.16 -6.49
C ARG A 67 12.25 16.67 -7.52
N GLN A 68 11.51 15.62 -7.19
CA GLN A 68 10.45 15.06 -8.01
C GLN A 68 9.12 15.75 -7.73
N LYS A 69 8.37 16.05 -8.79
CA LYS A 69 7.05 16.68 -8.70
C LYS A 69 5.88 15.69 -8.71
N GLY A 70 6.17 14.39 -8.79
CA GLY A 70 5.16 13.33 -8.81
C GLY A 70 5.71 12.05 -8.17
N MET A 71 4.80 11.25 -7.63
CA MET A 71 5.06 9.96 -6.99
C MET A 71 3.94 8.97 -7.36
N HIS A 72 4.24 7.67 -7.25
CA HIS A 72 3.23 6.63 -7.46
C HIS A 72 2.08 6.77 -6.46
N THR A 73 0.84 6.69 -6.96
CA THR A 73 -0.39 6.66 -6.18
C THR A 73 -1.05 5.29 -6.30
N LYS A 74 -1.81 4.89 -5.27
CA LYS A 74 -2.58 3.63 -5.27
C LYS A 74 -4.04 3.85 -5.65
N ASP A 75 -4.60 5.01 -5.30
CA ASP A 75 -6.05 5.23 -5.26
C ASP A 75 -6.71 5.24 -6.65
N ASP A 76 -5.94 5.53 -7.69
CA ASP A 76 -6.36 5.66 -9.09
C ASP A 76 -5.87 4.52 -10.00
N ALA A 77 -5.28 3.47 -9.44
CA ALA A 77 -4.98 2.26 -10.20
C ALA A 77 -6.27 1.61 -10.70
N PHE A 78 -6.29 1.23 -11.99
CA PHE A 78 -7.47 0.64 -12.63
C PHE A 78 -7.10 -0.59 -13.46
N LEU A 79 -8.09 -1.47 -13.62
CA LEU A 79 -8.05 -2.62 -14.52
C LEU A 79 -9.12 -2.43 -15.60
N PHE A 80 -8.73 -2.54 -16.86
CA PHE A 80 -9.65 -2.48 -18.00
C PHE A 80 -9.79 -3.87 -18.62
N LEU A 81 -11.03 -4.37 -18.67
CA LEU A 81 -11.38 -5.63 -19.31
C LEU A 81 -12.40 -5.40 -20.41
N LYS A 82 -12.16 -5.96 -21.59
CA LYS A 82 -13.09 -5.89 -22.72
C LYS A 82 -14.11 -7.01 -22.61
N GLY A 83 -15.39 -6.69 -22.69
CA GLY A 83 -16.48 -7.67 -22.78
C GLY A 83 -16.80 -8.43 -21.49
N HIS A 84 -16.15 -8.10 -20.38
CA HIS A 84 -16.32 -8.79 -19.11
C HIS A 84 -16.63 -7.79 -18.00
N ARG A 85 -17.32 -8.27 -16.95
CA ARG A 85 -17.62 -7.49 -15.76
C ARG A 85 -16.99 -8.16 -14.55
N LEU A 86 -16.55 -7.33 -13.60
CA LEU A 86 -16.05 -7.78 -12.32
C LEU A 86 -17.20 -7.82 -11.31
N VAL A 87 -17.26 -8.85 -10.48
CA VAL A 87 -18.26 -8.95 -9.40
C VAL A 87 -17.86 -8.14 -8.16
N ILE A 88 -16.56 -7.96 -7.94
CA ILE A 88 -15.98 -7.18 -6.85
C ILE A 88 -14.81 -6.33 -7.36
N ARG A 89 -14.38 -5.33 -6.58
CA ARG A 89 -13.15 -4.58 -6.89
C ARG A 89 -11.95 -5.55 -6.81
N PRO A 90 -11.16 -5.68 -7.89
CA PRO A 90 -10.05 -6.62 -7.91
C PRO A 90 -8.87 -6.10 -7.10
N GLN A 91 -8.09 -7.02 -6.56
CA GLN A 91 -6.75 -6.77 -6.07
C GLN A 91 -5.73 -7.16 -7.13
N ILE A 92 -4.46 -6.79 -6.95
CA ILE A 92 -3.43 -7.03 -7.97
C ILE A 92 -3.15 -8.53 -8.14
N GLU A 93 -3.24 -9.30 -7.06
CA GLU A 93 -3.14 -10.75 -7.03
C GLU A 93 -4.24 -11.46 -7.83
N ASP A 94 -5.44 -10.86 -7.91
CA ASP A 94 -6.56 -11.40 -8.69
C ASP A 94 -6.29 -11.37 -10.21
N VAL A 95 -5.35 -10.53 -10.68
CA VAL A 95 -5.03 -10.38 -12.11
C VAL A 95 -4.49 -11.69 -12.71
N THR A 96 -3.70 -12.44 -11.95
CA THR A 96 -3.20 -13.76 -12.39
C THR A 96 -4.35 -14.70 -12.67
N THR A 97 -5.33 -14.77 -11.77
CA THR A 97 -6.50 -15.65 -11.90
C THR A 97 -7.37 -15.26 -13.10
N ILE A 98 -7.54 -13.95 -13.35
CA ILE A 98 -8.21 -13.44 -14.55
C ILE A 98 -7.49 -13.86 -15.83
N LEU A 99 -6.15 -13.77 -15.87
CA LEU A 99 -5.37 -14.17 -17.04
C LEU A 99 -5.47 -15.67 -17.31
N LEU A 100 -5.33 -16.52 -16.28
CA LEU A 100 -5.45 -17.97 -16.42
C LEU A 100 -6.84 -18.39 -16.93
N HIS A 101 -7.90 -17.73 -16.45
CA HIS A 101 -9.25 -17.95 -16.95
C HIS A 101 -9.37 -17.69 -18.45
N PHE A 102 -8.82 -16.57 -18.96
CA PHE A 102 -8.87 -16.26 -20.40
C PHE A 102 -7.97 -17.15 -21.25
N LEU A 103 -6.94 -17.76 -20.66
CA LEU A 103 -6.07 -18.72 -21.32
C LEU A 103 -6.62 -20.15 -21.28
N GLU A 104 -7.78 -20.37 -20.68
CA GLU A 104 -8.37 -21.71 -20.46
C GLU A 104 -7.41 -22.64 -19.70
N ILE A 105 -6.66 -22.09 -18.76
CA ILE A 105 -5.74 -22.83 -17.88
C ILE A 105 -6.39 -23.00 -16.51
N ASP A 106 -6.34 -24.23 -15.98
CA ASP A 106 -6.80 -24.54 -14.64
C ASP A 106 -6.11 -23.65 -13.60
N ILE A 107 -6.90 -23.01 -12.74
CA ILE A 107 -6.41 -22.11 -11.70
C ILE A 107 -5.83 -22.96 -10.55
N PRO A 108 -4.53 -22.82 -10.22
CA PRO A 108 -3.93 -23.49 -9.08
C PRO A 108 -4.61 -23.08 -7.76
N LYS A 109 -4.80 -24.04 -6.86
CA LYS A 109 -5.51 -23.83 -5.58
C LYS A 109 -4.69 -23.07 -4.54
N ASP A 110 -3.39 -22.96 -4.76
CA ASP A 110 -2.41 -22.30 -3.90
C ASP A 110 -2.17 -20.83 -4.29
N LEU A 111 -2.91 -20.29 -5.27
CA LEU A 111 -2.90 -18.86 -5.54
C LEU A 111 -3.74 -18.09 -4.50
N ASP A 112 -3.21 -16.96 -4.03
CA ASP A 112 -3.95 -16.02 -3.19
C ASP A 112 -5.06 -15.28 -3.98
N GLY A 113 -4.84 -15.10 -5.29
CA GLY A 113 -5.76 -14.41 -6.19
C GLY A 113 -7.05 -15.18 -6.42
N ARG A 114 -8.18 -14.48 -6.35
CA ARG A 114 -9.52 -15.06 -6.49
C ARG A 114 -10.07 -14.85 -7.90
N ASN A 115 -11.02 -15.70 -8.30
CA ASN A 115 -11.82 -15.41 -9.48
C ASN A 115 -12.82 -14.30 -9.17
N VAL A 116 -12.66 -13.17 -9.86
CA VAL A 116 -13.48 -11.95 -9.70
C VAL A 116 -14.29 -11.62 -10.96
N LEU A 117 -14.25 -12.48 -11.97
CA LEU A 117 -15.06 -12.35 -13.17
C LEU A 117 -16.51 -12.75 -12.87
N LYS A 118 -17.45 -12.10 -13.54
CA LYS A 118 -18.85 -12.53 -13.56
C LYS A 118 -19.06 -13.54 -14.68
N ASP A 119 -19.69 -14.67 -14.36
CA ASP A 119 -20.19 -15.65 -15.34
C ASP A 119 -21.11 -15.01 -16.39
#